data_AF-A0AAU7WFJ2-F1
#
_entry.id   AF-A0AAU7WFJ2-F1
#
_cell.length_a   1.000
_cell.length_b   1.000
_cell.length_c   1.000
_cell.angle_alpha   90.00
_cell.angle_beta   90.00
_cell.angle_gamma   90.00
#
_symmetry.space_group_name_H-M   'P 1'
#
loop_
_entity.id
_entity.type
_entity.pdbx_description
1 polymer ?
#
loop_
_entity_poly.entity_id
_entity_poly.type
_entity_poly.pdbx_seq_one_letter_code
_entity_poly.pdbx_strand_id
1 'polypeptide(L)'
;MASVSSFRDVIANMYYNELFDELSEYIEDNPDKLESNSYRVQSPDEAALSDFDIITIDITDSPGNSILFDVIISAEVEIAETVRRNRETDGIEQWFRISCKADLDDGIQNFQINSVSIYNKYRESKLGRLSEYLVPIIEKEQFDDVATEFLNEFCPEALSVPMPIPVDEVVKRMGLKVKEIQLTKHFTIFGQIVFDDCTIEYYDRNERTYKPLEVSRGTILVDPNVYFMRNIGCMNNTIIHECVHWYKHRKYHELVKTYNSDALLISCRVNETTKYKKQWTPEDWMEWHANGIAPRILMPKSMTIKKIEELIIKNELLFGTHDRLNIMENVVYELADFFQVSRIAAKIRMLDLGYKEVEGVYTYVDDHFISNYSFKADSLHKNQTYSISLSDSFFEYYANPEFAKIIDSGNFIYVDGHYVINDSKYIKRLENGSLDLTDYAKLHVDECCLLFDLKLNKASKIDIVVYLDSIMFRKATPDYNRVPTFNPDKHNMEVFNRSEELKKFHEEFVEESQH
;
A
#
# COMPACT_ATOMS: atom_id res chain seq x y z
N MET A 1 -10.97 23.65 8.09
CA MET A 1 -9.82 22.74 8.14
C MET A 1 -8.66 23.57 8.61
N ALA A 2 -8.15 23.33 9.82
CA ALA A 2 -6.86 23.88 10.20
C ALA A 2 -5.83 23.37 9.17
N SER A 3 -4.96 24.23 8.66
CA SER A 3 -3.89 23.77 7.78
C SER A 3 -3.03 22.77 8.57
N VAL A 4 -2.80 21.59 8.02
CA VAL A 4 -1.87 20.62 8.60
C VAL A 4 -0.50 21.30 8.72
N SER A 5 0.00 21.49 9.94
CA SER A 5 1.34 22.05 10.16
C SER A 5 2.37 20.93 10.04
N SER A 6 3.41 21.15 9.24
CA SER A 6 4.54 20.23 9.16
C SER A 6 5.36 20.29 10.45
N PHE A 7 6.16 19.26 10.73
CA PHE A 7 7.12 19.27 11.84
C PHE A 7 8.09 20.46 11.73
N ARG A 8 8.45 20.85 10.50
CA ARG A 8 9.23 22.06 10.24
C ARG A 8 8.53 23.31 10.75
N ASP A 9 7.24 23.47 10.46
CA ASP A 9 6.48 24.64 10.92
C ASP A 9 6.36 24.66 12.45
N VAL A 10 6.20 23.49 13.08
CA VAL A 10 6.15 23.39 14.54
C VAL A 10 7.49 23.80 15.15
N ILE A 11 8.61 23.29 14.63
CA ILE A 11 9.95 23.68 15.11
C ILE A 11 10.22 25.17 14.88
N ALA A 12 9.88 25.69 13.68
CA ALA A 12 10.04 27.10 13.35
C ALA A 12 9.25 28.03 14.27
N ASN A 13 8.05 27.63 14.71
CA ASN A 13 7.21 28.46 15.56
C ASN A 13 7.54 28.32 17.05
N MET A 14 7.87 27.11 17.52
CA MET A 14 8.03 26.84 18.95
C MET A 14 9.47 27.01 19.45
N TYR A 15 10.47 26.80 18.59
CA TYR A 15 11.88 26.73 18.99
C TYR A 15 12.78 27.70 18.21
N TYR A 16 12.21 28.77 17.63
CA TYR A 16 12.99 29.77 16.88
C TYR A 16 14.08 30.40 17.75
N ASN A 17 13.74 30.83 18.97
CA ASN A 17 14.68 31.52 19.85
C ASN A 17 15.82 30.61 20.29
N GLU A 18 15.53 29.36 20.67
CA GLU A 18 16.53 28.38 21.05
C GLU A 18 17.50 28.07 19.90
N LEU A 19 16.98 27.99 18.67
CA LEU A 19 17.82 27.83 17.48
C LEU A 19 18.64 29.10 17.18
N PHE A 20 18.04 30.29 17.37
CA PHE A 20 18.71 31.58 17.18
C PHE A 20 19.89 31.73 18.14
N ASP A 21 19.66 31.53 19.43
CA ASP A 21 20.64 31.73 20.48
C ASP A 21 21.87 30.82 20.28
N GLU A 22 21.64 29.52 20.05
CA GLU A 22 22.71 28.54 19.83
C GLU A 22 23.47 28.81 18.52
N LEU A 23 22.76 29.20 17.45
CA LEU A 23 23.39 29.55 16.18
C LEU A 23 24.22 30.84 16.29
N SER A 24 23.71 31.84 17.02
CA SER A 24 24.43 33.10 17.28
C SER A 24 25.71 32.83 18.06
N GLU A 25 25.65 32.03 19.13
CA GLU A 25 26.83 31.66 19.92
C GLU A 25 27.87 30.93 19.05
N TYR A 26 27.45 29.98 18.23
CA TYR A 26 28.35 29.29 17.30
C TYR A 26 29.01 30.26 16.31
N ILE A 27 28.27 31.22 15.76
CA ILE A 27 28.78 32.19 14.78
C ILE A 27 29.78 33.15 15.42
N GLU A 28 29.46 33.69 16.60
CA GLU A 28 30.33 34.60 17.36
C GLU A 28 31.65 33.94 17.76
N ASP A 29 31.62 32.65 18.11
CA ASP A 29 32.81 31.88 18.48
C ASP A 29 33.67 31.44 17.29
N ASN A 30 33.14 31.49 16.05
CA ASN A 30 33.79 30.93 14.86
C ASN A 30 33.74 31.84 13.62
N PRO A 31 34.06 33.14 13.72
CA PRO A 31 33.98 34.07 12.59
C PRO A 31 34.89 33.65 11.43
N ASP A 32 36.06 33.07 11.72
CA ASP A 32 37.09 32.65 10.77
C ASP A 32 36.73 31.38 9.97
N LYS A 33 35.70 30.65 10.40
CA LYS A 33 35.29 29.38 9.76
C LYS A 33 34.21 29.53 8.70
N LEU A 34 33.61 30.72 8.57
CA LEU A 34 32.53 30.97 7.62
C LEU A 34 33.05 30.81 6.18
N GLU A 35 32.34 30.02 5.36
CA GLU A 35 32.78 29.62 4.02
C GLU A 35 32.35 30.60 2.92
N SER A 36 31.56 31.63 3.26
CA SER A 36 30.96 32.55 2.29
C SER A 36 31.92 33.64 1.83
N ASN A 37 31.92 33.92 0.52
CA ASN A 37 32.79 34.92 -0.08
C ASN A 37 32.29 36.34 0.22
N SER A 38 33.08 37.11 0.96
CA SER A 38 32.86 38.55 1.14
C SER A 38 33.77 39.37 0.23
N TYR A 39 33.28 40.54 -0.21
CA TYR A 39 34.02 41.44 -1.09
C TYR A 39 34.80 42.51 -0.31
N ARG A 40 34.43 42.77 0.94
CA ARG A 40 35.03 43.80 1.79
C ARG A 40 35.89 43.22 2.90
N VAL A 41 35.36 42.22 3.59
CA VAL A 41 36.02 41.50 4.67
C VAL A 41 36.78 40.28 4.10
N GLN A 42 38.10 40.23 4.29
CA GLN A 42 38.95 39.12 3.82
C GLN A 42 39.19 38.07 4.89
N SER A 43 39.28 38.47 6.16
CA SER A 43 39.52 37.60 7.30
C SER A 43 38.70 38.08 8.49
N PRO A 44 37.44 37.65 8.59
CA PRO A 44 36.53 38.13 9.64
C PRO A 44 37.07 37.81 11.03
N ASP A 45 37.13 38.82 11.90
CA ASP A 45 37.48 38.70 13.33
C ASP A 45 36.25 38.79 14.25
N GLU A 46 35.12 39.26 13.70
CA GLU A 46 33.81 39.30 14.36
C GLU A 46 32.73 38.82 13.39
N ALA A 47 31.71 38.13 13.91
CA ALA A 47 30.52 37.75 13.16
C ALA A 47 29.30 37.79 14.08
N ALA A 48 28.15 38.22 13.55
CA ALA A 48 26.89 38.28 14.28
C ALA A 48 25.73 37.79 13.41
N LEU A 49 24.85 36.98 13.99
CA LEU A 49 23.63 36.51 13.34
C LEU A 49 22.62 37.66 13.25
N SER A 50 22.09 37.92 12.05
CA SER A 50 21.03 38.91 11.84
C SER A 50 19.65 38.26 11.85
N ASP A 51 19.45 37.23 11.02
CA ASP A 51 18.23 36.45 10.90
C ASP A 51 18.55 35.09 10.25
N PHE A 52 17.58 34.18 10.25
CA PHE A 52 17.70 32.92 9.54
C PHE A 52 16.37 32.35 9.06
N ASP A 53 16.44 31.60 7.96
CA ASP A 53 15.34 30.83 7.41
C ASP A 53 15.61 29.32 7.55
N ILE A 54 14.68 28.58 8.16
CA ILE A 54 14.72 27.11 8.11
C ILE A 54 14.35 26.68 6.70
N ILE A 55 15.27 26.06 5.96
CA ILE A 55 15.06 25.58 4.59
C ILE A 55 14.35 24.23 4.58
N THR A 56 14.83 23.29 5.40
CA THR A 56 14.26 21.92 5.51
C THR A 56 14.66 21.28 6.84
N ILE A 57 13.93 20.23 7.23
CA ILE A 57 14.31 19.38 8.36
C ILE A 57 14.43 17.94 7.87
N ASP A 58 15.58 17.31 8.13
CA ASP A 58 15.81 15.90 7.87
C ASP A 58 15.56 15.09 9.14
N ILE A 59 14.48 14.31 9.17
CA ILE A 59 14.02 13.61 10.36
C ILE A 59 14.38 12.12 10.27
N THR A 60 14.94 11.61 11.34
CA THR A 60 15.35 10.21 11.50
C THR A 60 14.65 9.60 12.70
N ASP A 61 14.07 8.43 12.47
CA ASP A 61 13.41 7.65 13.50
C ASP A 61 14.39 7.19 14.58
N SER A 62 13.92 7.09 15.81
CA SER A 62 14.68 6.60 16.96
C SER A 62 13.77 5.73 17.85
N PRO A 63 14.31 4.76 18.62
CA PRO A 63 13.50 3.87 19.45
C PRO A 63 12.55 4.62 20.39
N GLY A 64 11.35 4.06 20.57
CA GLY A 64 10.30 4.65 21.39
C GLY A 64 9.77 5.95 20.77
N ASN A 65 9.55 6.96 21.62
CA ASN A 65 8.99 8.24 21.21
C ASN A 65 10.06 9.29 20.83
N SER A 66 11.35 8.94 20.89
CA SER A 66 12.43 9.87 20.59
C SER A 66 12.62 10.06 19.09
N ILE A 67 13.02 11.26 18.67
CA ILE A 67 13.33 11.59 17.28
C ILE A 67 14.67 12.31 17.21
N LEU A 68 15.42 12.02 16.15
CA LEU A 68 16.63 12.75 15.80
C LEU A 68 16.36 13.52 14.52
N PHE A 69 16.75 14.78 14.46
CA PHE A 69 16.53 15.57 13.25
C PHE A 69 17.61 16.61 13.04
N ASP A 70 17.92 16.87 11.79
CA ASP A 70 18.83 17.93 11.38
C ASP A 70 18.00 19.10 10.82
N VAL A 71 18.09 20.28 11.44
CA VAL A 71 17.51 21.52 10.93
C VAL A 71 18.52 22.17 9.98
N ILE A 72 18.15 22.33 8.71
CA ILE A 72 18.99 22.96 7.70
C ILE A 72 18.51 24.40 7.54
N ILE A 73 19.41 25.34 7.77
CA ILE A 73 19.11 26.76 7.89
C ILE A 73 19.97 27.55 6.92
N SER A 74 19.40 28.58 6.31
CA SER A 74 20.16 29.66 5.68
C SER A 74 20.16 30.87 6.61
N ALA A 75 21.35 31.33 7.01
CA ALA A 75 21.54 32.41 7.97
C ALA A 75 22.11 33.65 7.27
N GLU A 76 21.54 34.81 7.61
CA GLU A 76 22.09 36.12 7.28
C GLU A 76 23.06 36.53 8.38
N VAL A 77 24.34 36.66 8.04
CA VAL A 77 25.41 36.94 9.01
C VAL A 77 26.10 38.24 8.65
N GLU A 78 26.22 39.15 9.61
CA GLU A 78 27.05 40.35 9.49
C GLU A 78 28.45 39.99 9.98
N ILE A 79 29.44 40.09 9.10
CA ILE A 79 30.85 39.86 9.44
C ILE A 79 31.60 41.19 9.47
N ALA A 80 32.60 41.28 10.34
CA ALA A 80 33.49 42.43 10.40
C ALA A 80 34.95 42.00 10.44
N GLU A 81 35.81 42.88 9.94
CA GLU A 81 37.27 42.78 10.08
C GLU A 81 37.82 44.14 10.49
N THR A 82 38.70 44.16 11.51
CA THR A 82 39.35 45.38 11.97
C THR A 82 40.83 45.44 11.57
N VAL A 83 41.13 46.13 10.46
CA VAL A 83 42.51 46.37 10.01
C VAL A 83 42.95 47.81 10.32
N ARG A 84 44.03 47.98 11.09
CA ARG A 84 44.68 49.28 11.35
C ARG A 84 43.72 50.39 11.81
N ARG A 85 42.73 50.04 12.65
CA ARG A 85 41.67 50.91 13.21
C ARG A 85 40.53 51.30 12.25
N ASN A 86 40.48 50.70 11.06
CA ASN A 86 39.31 50.77 10.20
C ASN A 86 38.55 49.44 10.34
N ARG A 87 37.28 49.54 10.74
CA ARG A 87 36.36 48.40 10.78
C ARG A 87 35.61 48.36 9.47
N GLU A 88 35.78 47.28 8.71
CA GLU A 88 34.99 47.00 7.53
C GLU A 88 33.95 45.94 7.88
N THR A 89 32.74 46.07 7.34
CA THR A 89 31.67 45.10 7.53
C THR A 89 31.12 44.65 6.19
N ASP A 90 30.65 43.41 6.12
CA ASP A 90 29.95 42.85 4.97
C ASP A 90 28.83 41.91 5.46
N GLY A 91 27.78 41.76 4.65
CA GLY A 91 26.69 40.82 4.91
C GLY A 91 26.87 39.58 4.05
N ILE A 92 26.84 38.39 4.65
CA ILE A 92 26.95 37.12 3.94
C ILE A 92 25.77 36.19 4.25
N GLU A 93 25.45 35.33 3.30
CA GLU A 93 24.52 34.21 3.51
C GLU A 93 25.35 32.95 3.76
N GLN A 94 25.08 32.22 4.85
CA GLN A 94 25.77 30.98 5.20
C GLN A 94 24.77 29.91 5.61
N TRP A 95 24.94 28.71 5.06
CA TRP A 95 24.08 27.57 5.41
C TRP A 95 24.66 26.79 6.57
N PHE A 96 23.78 26.42 7.51
CA PHE A 96 24.12 25.65 8.71
C PHE A 96 23.25 24.39 8.83
N ARG A 97 23.78 23.41 9.55
CA ARG A 97 23.07 22.23 10.03
C ARG A 97 23.10 22.22 11.55
N ILE A 98 21.92 22.24 12.16
CA ILE A 98 21.73 22.08 13.60
C ILE A 98 21.16 20.68 13.86
N SER A 99 21.93 19.84 14.54
CA SER A 99 21.51 18.48 14.92
C SER A 99 20.75 18.55 16.23
N CYS A 100 19.51 18.08 16.24
CA CYS A 100 18.62 18.14 17.39
C CYS A 100 18.09 16.75 17.77
N LYS A 101 17.61 16.66 19.01
CA LYS A 101 16.86 15.53 19.54
C LYS A 101 15.63 16.05 20.28
N ALA A 102 14.52 15.32 20.19
CA ALA A 102 13.35 15.54 21.03
C ALA A 102 12.62 14.23 21.31
N ASP A 103 11.70 14.26 22.27
CA ASP A 103 10.78 13.18 22.58
C ASP A 103 9.34 13.61 22.26
N LEU A 104 8.54 12.70 21.71
CA LEU A 104 7.16 12.94 21.32
C LEU A 104 6.20 12.30 22.33
N ASP A 105 5.81 13.06 23.35
CA ASP A 105 4.92 12.60 24.42
C ASP A 105 3.96 13.72 24.79
N ASP A 106 2.75 13.67 24.21
CA ASP A 106 1.76 14.76 24.24
C ASP A 106 2.36 16.09 23.77
N GLY A 107 3.01 16.02 22.61
CA GLY A 107 3.74 17.11 21.97
C GLY A 107 5.26 16.94 22.03
N ILE A 108 5.99 18.00 21.73
CA ILE A 108 7.47 17.98 21.71
C ILE A 108 7.99 18.24 23.13
N GLN A 109 8.68 17.26 23.68
CA GLN A 109 9.31 17.28 25.00
C GLN A 109 10.83 17.12 24.87
N ASN A 110 11.58 17.53 25.90
CA ASN A 110 13.03 17.33 26.01
C ASN A 110 13.80 17.76 24.75
N PHE A 111 13.41 18.88 24.13
CA PHE A 111 14.11 19.43 22.97
C PHE A 111 15.56 19.77 23.36
N GLN A 112 16.51 19.27 22.58
CA GLN A 112 17.94 19.43 22.80
C GLN A 112 18.64 19.68 21.47
N ILE A 113 19.50 20.70 21.44
CA ILE A 113 20.46 20.91 20.36
C ILE A 113 21.74 20.16 20.72
N ASN A 114 22.19 19.30 19.83
CA ASN A 114 23.36 18.45 20.03
C ASN A 114 24.63 19.07 19.43
N SER A 115 24.51 19.74 18.28
CA SER A 115 25.64 20.36 17.59
C SER A 115 25.19 21.29 16.47
N VAL A 116 25.91 22.40 16.30
CA VAL A 116 25.85 23.27 15.11
C VAL A 116 27.08 23.02 14.23
N SER A 117 26.89 23.02 12.91
CA SER A 117 27.97 22.85 11.93
C SER A 117 27.63 23.56 10.63
N ILE A 118 28.65 23.94 9.87
CA ILE A 118 28.47 24.47 8.51
C ILE A 118 27.88 23.36 7.62
N TYR A 119 26.87 23.73 6.84
CA TYR A 119 26.15 22.77 6.01
C TYR A 119 27.06 22.18 4.92
N ASN A 120 27.12 20.84 4.87
CA ASN A 120 27.74 20.10 3.79
C ASN A 120 26.70 19.20 3.10
N LYS A 121 26.65 19.31 1.76
CA LYS A 121 25.76 18.54 0.88
C LYS A 121 26.05 17.03 0.91
N TYR A 122 27.29 16.64 1.21
CA TYR A 122 27.70 15.23 1.25
C TYR A 122 27.37 14.62 2.62
N ARG A 123 26.19 14.00 2.75
CA ARG A 123 25.91 13.06 3.84
C ARG A 123 25.18 11.82 3.31
N GLU A 124 25.50 10.69 3.90
CA GLU A 124 24.91 9.38 3.61
C GLU A 124 23.42 9.34 3.95
N SER A 125 22.67 8.57 3.16
CA SER A 125 21.27 8.24 3.41
C SER A 125 21.12 7.63 4.81
N LYS A 126 20.49 8.36 5.74
CA LYS A 126 20.13 7.82 7.05
C LYS A 126 19.03 6.77 6.88
N LEU A 127 19.21 5.59 7.47
CA LEU A 127 18.15 4.59 7.60
C LEU A 127 17.04 5.14 8.51
N GLY A 128 15.77 4.79 8.27
CA GLY A 128 14.65 5.21 9.13
C GLY A 128 14.23 6.67 8.94
N ARG A 129 14.25 7.20 7.71
CA ARG A 129 13.75 8.56 7.45
C ARG A 129 12.25 8.66 7.70
N LEU A 130 11.85 9.78 8.30
CA LEU A 130 10.46 10.20 8.39
C LEU A 130 10.21 11.35 7.40
N SER A 131 8.98 11.45 6.92
CA SER A 131 8.51 12.64 6.20
C SER A 131 8.42 13.84 7.15
N GLU A 132 8.19 15.03 6.58
CA GLU A 132 7.95 16.25 7.36
C GLU A 132 6.72 16.17 8.29
N TYR A 133 5.88 15.14 8.14
CA TYR A 133 4.73 14.86 9.00
C TYR A 133 5.00 13.70 9.99
N LEU A 134 6.25 13.26 10.14
CA LEU A 134 6.64 12.13 11.00
C LEU A 134 6.07 10.76 10.59
N VAL A 135 5.56 10.64 9.36
CA VAL A 135 5.20 9.33 8.77
C VAL A 135 6.47 8.66 8.23
N PRO A 136 6.78 7.40 8.59
CA PRO A 136 7.92 6.67 8.04
C PRO A 136 7.88 6.57 6.52
N ILE A 137 9.03 6.67 5.86
CA ILE A 137 9.14 6.47 4.41
C ILE A 137 9.47 4.99 4.17
N ILE A 138 8.48 4.20 3.76
CA ILE A 138 8.59 2.75 3.54
C ILE A 138 8.22 2.44 2.11
N GLU A 139 9.15 1.88 1.32
CA GLU A 139 8.86 1.43 -0.05
C GLU A 139 8.14 0.08 -0.05
N LYS A 140 7.42 -0.24 -1.14
CA LYS A 140 6.63 -1.48 -1.26
C LYS A 140 7.51 -2.71 -1.05
N GLU A 141 8.71 -2.66 -1.58
CA GLU A 141 9.73 -3.70 -1.53
C GLU A 141 10.16 -4.01 -0.08
N GLN A 142 10.01 -3.03 0.83
CA GLN A 142 10.38 -3.14 2.24
C GLN A 142 9.24 -3.68 3.12
N PHE A 143 8.02 -3.86 2.60
CA PHE A 143 6.88 -4.27 3.45
C PHE A 143 7.06 -5.65 4.09
N ASP A 144 7.73 -6.58 3.41
CA ASP A 144 8.05 -7.89 3.98
C ASP A 144 9.12 -7.81 5.08
N ASP A 145 10.07 -6.86 4.96
CA ASP A 145 11.07 -6.61 5.99
C ASP A 145 10.43 -6.00 7.23
N VAL A 146 9.54 -5.01 7.05
CA VAL A 146 8.80 -4.39 8.16
C VAL A 146 7.86 -5.38 8.85
N ALA A 147 7.20 -6.26 8.08
CA ALA A 147 6.39 -7.35 8.66
C ALA A 147 7.26 -8.31 9.49
N THR A 148 8.48 -8.59 9.04
CA THR A 148 9.44 -9.43 9.75
C THR A 148 9.95 -8.75 11.03
N GLU A 149 10.25 -7.45 10.99
CA GLU A 149 10.58 -6.65 12.18
C GLU A 149 9.47 -6.72 13.23
N PHE A 150 8.22 -6.47 12.81
CA PHE A 150 7.05 -6.54 13.67
C PHE A 150 6.92 -7.92 14.33
N LEU A 151 7.07 -9.00 13.55
CA LEU A 151 6.96 -10.36 14.07
C LEU A 151 8.12 -10.71 14.98
N ASN A 152 9.35 -10.23 14.74
CA ASN A 152 10.46 -10.47 15.66
C ASN A 152 10.18 -9.91 17.07
N GLU A 153 9.49 -8.77 17.14
CA GLU A 153 9.16 -8.13 18.42
C GLU A 153 7.95 -8.78 19.10
N PHE A 154 6.88 -9.06 18.35
CA PHE A 154 5.60 -9.46 18.94
C PHE A 154 5.22 -10.93 18.73
N CYS A 155 5.82 -11.66 17.79
CA CYS A 155 5.50 -13.07 17.52
C CYS A 155 6.67 -13.83 16.82
N PRO A 156 7.86 -13.93 17.44
CA PRO A 156 9.05 -14.52 16.81
C PRO A 156 8.86 -16.00 16.44
N GLU A 157 7.96 -16.71 17.11
CA GLU A 157 7.59 -18.08 16.79
C GLU A 157 7.07 -18.24 15.34
N ALA A 158 6.37 -17.22 14.82
CA ALA A 158 5.81 -17.21 13.47
C ALA A 158 6.86 -17.01 12.37
N LEU A 159 8.12 -16.77 12.73
CA LEU A 159 9.25 -16.70 11.81
C LEU A 159 10.06 -18.01 11.77
N SER A 160 9.79 -18.95 12.68
CA SER A 160 10.54 -20.20 12.80
C SER A 160 9.84 -21.36 12.10
N VAL A 161 8.52 -21.48 12.29
CA VAL A 161 7.69 -22.57 11.74
C VAL A 161 6.41 -21.98 11.17
N PRO A 162 5.87 -22.51 10.04
CA PRO A 162 4.56 -22.09 9.57
C PRO A 162 3.49 -22.27 10.64
N MET A 163 2.76 -21.20 10.94
CA MET A 163 1.64 -21.19 11.87
C MET A 163 0.69 -20.03 11.56
N PRO A 164 -0.61 -20.13 11.87
CA PRO A 164 -1.48 -18.96 11.92
C PRO A 164 -0.98 -17.98 12.98
N ILE A 165 -1.11 -16.68 12.70
CA ILE A 165 -0.73 -15.64 13.66
C ILE A 165 -1.75 -15.60 14.80
N PRO A 166 -1.33 -15.76 16.07
CA PRO A 166 -2.21 -15.65 17.22
C PRO A 166 -2.49 -14.16 17.50
N VAL A 167 -3.46 -13.59 16.80
CA VAL A 167 -3.75 -12.14 16.80
C VAL A 167 -3.99 -11.60 18.21
N ASP A 168 -4.74 -12.31 19.04
CA ASP A 168 -5.02 -11.90 20.43
C ASP A 168 -3.73 -11.80 21.26
N GLU A 169 -2.80 -12.73 21.09
CA GLU A 169 -1.50 -12.73 21.77
C GLU A 169 -0.60 -11.61 21.25
N VAL A 170 -0.60 -11.34 19.94
CA VAL A 170 0.11 -10.20 19.35
C VAL A 170 -0.38 -8.89 19.95
N VAL A 171 -1.69 -8.67 19.97
CA VAL A 171 -2.33 -7.48 20.57
C VAL A 171 -1.93 -7.33 22.03
N LYS A 172 -2.00 -8.42 22.82
CA LYS A 172 -1.60 -8.41 24.24
C LYS A 172 -0.12 -8.06 24.42
N ARG A 173 0.78 -8.62 23.60
CA ARG A 173 2.23 -8.34 23.65
C ARG A 173 2.56 -6.89 23.28
N MET A 174 1.77 -6.27 22.40
CA MET A 174 1.84 -4.84 22.08
C MET A 174 1.29 -3.93 23.19
N GLY A 175 0.65 -4.49 24.23
CA GLY A 175 -0.04 -3.73 25.28
C GLY A 175 -1.37 -3.12 24.84
N LEU A 176 -1.95 -3.63 23.75
CA LEU A 176 -3.20 -3.15 23.18
C LEU A 176 -4.41 -3.91 23.71
N LYS A 177 -5.60 -3.38 23.44
CA LYS A 177 -6.90 -4.02 23.75
C LYS A 177 -7.75 -4.06 22.49
N VAL A 178 -8.53 -5.11 22.29
CA VAL A 178 -9.56 -5.16 21.23
C VAL A 178 -10.93 -5.05 21.87
N LYS A 179 -11.82 -4.26 21.25
CA LYS A 179 -13.23 -4.17 21.61
C LYS A 179 -14.08 -4.27 20.36
N GLU A 180 -14.90 -5.32 20.30
CA GLU A 180 -15.86 -5.52 19.23
C GLU A 180 -17.10 -4.64 19.46
N ILE A 181 -17.34 -3.69 18.56
CA ILE A 181 -18.48 -2.80 18.65
C ILE A 181 -18.90 -2.31 17.26
N GLN A 182 -20.21 -2.22 17.01
CA GLN A 182 -20.69 -1.71 15.73
C GLN A 182 -20.41 -0.20 15.66
N LEU A 183 -19.46 0.19 14.81
CA LEU A 183 -18.98 1.57 14.73
C LEU A 183 -19.97 2.46 13.96
N THR A 184 -20.60 1.91 12.93
CA THR A 184 -21.50 2.69 12.06
C THR A 184 -22.76 1.91 11.71
N LYS A 185 -23.85 2.64 11.46
CA LYS A 185 -25.11 2.05 10.99
C LYS A 185 -24.97 1.24 9.70
N HIS A 186 -24.10 1.71 8.80
CA HIS A 186 -23.93 1.21 7.44
C HIS A 186 -22.61 0.45 7.22
N PHE A 187 -21.89 0.09 8.29
CA PHE A 187 -20.65 -0.69 8.24
C PHE A 187 -19.55 -0.04 7.36
N THR A 188 -19.45 1.29 7.44
CA THR A 188 -18.50 2.10 6.65
C THR A 188 -17.13 2.26 7.31
N ILE A 189 -16.94 1.73 8.52
CA ILE A 189 -15.67 1.72 9.26
C ILE A 189 -15.47 0.30 9.76
N PHE A 190 -14.32 -0.29 9.43
CA PHE A 190 -14.00 -1.68 9.79
C PHE A 190 -13.23 -1.76 11.11
N GLY A 191 -12.25 -0.88 11.26
CA GLY A 191 -11.37 -0.78 12.41
C GLY A 191 -11.10 0.68 12.77
N GLN A 192 -10.77 0.91 14.03
CA GLN A 192 -10.19 2.16 14.51
C GLN A 192 -9.18 1.85 15.60
N ILE A 193 -8.01 2.50 15.57
CA ILE A 193 -7.07 2.54 16.68
C ILE A 193 -7.15 3.89 17.40
N VAL A 194 -7.23 3.83 18.73
CA VAL A 194 -7.32 4.99 19.61
C VAL A 194 -5.94 5.36 20.14
N PHE A 195 -5.45 6.56 19.80
CA PHE A 195 -4.13 7.06 20.21
C PHE A 195 -4.14 7.87 21.49
N ASP A 196 -5.32 8.29 21.95
CA ASP A 196 -5.52 9.01 23.21
C ASP A 196 -6.88 8.67 23.85
N ASP A 197 -6.98 8.85 25.16
CA ASP A 197 -8.23 8.65 25.89
C ASP A 197 -9.32 9.58 25.32
N CYS A 198 -10.44 9.01 24.88
CA CYS A 198 -11.48 9.78 24.21
C CYS A 198 -12.87 9.16 24.35
N THR A 199 -13.89 9.97 24.06
CA THR A 199 -15.27 9.52 23.88
C THR A 199 -15.54 9.37 22.39
N ILE A 200 -15.92 8.16 21.97
CA ILE A 200 -16.36 7.91 20.59
C ILE A 200 -17.86 7.61 20.53
N GLU A 201 -18.46 7.78 19.35
CA GLU A 201 -19.82 7.35 19.09
C GLU A 201 -19.84 5.96 18.45
N TYR A 202 -20.61 5.04 19.00
CA TYR A 202 -20.91 3.75 18.39
C TYR A 202 -22.39 3.61 18.08
N TYR A 203 -22.74 2.77 17.11
CA TYR A 203 -24.12 2.54 16.74
C TYR A 203 -24.72 1.37 17.54
N ASP A 204 -25.68 1.66 18.41
CA ASP A 204 -26.45 0.64 19.12
C ASP A 204 -27.54 0.10 18.19
N ARG A 205 -27.41 -1.17 17.79
CA ARG A 205 -28.37 -1.81 16.88
C ARG A 205 -29.76 -2.02 17.49
N ASN A 206 -29.85 -2.19 18.81
CA ASN A 206 -31.11 -2.43 19.50
C ASN A 206 -31.93 -1.14 19.56
N GLU A 207 -31.28 -0.03 19.91
CA GLU A 207 -31.94 1.28 20.04
C GLU A 207 -31.95 2.09 18.72
N ARG A 208 -31.15 1.66 17.72
CA ARG A 208 -31.00 2.31 16.41
C ARG A 208 -30.51 3.76 16.51
N THR A 209 -29.68 4.04 17.51
CA THR A 209 -29.11 5.36 17.81
C THR A 209 -27.61 5.27 18.04
N TYR A 210 -26.92 6.39 17.85
CA TYR A 210 -25.53 6.50 18.28
C TYR A 210 -25.46 6.75 19.78
N LYS A 211 -24.50 6.12 20.45
CA LYS A 211 -24.26 6.26 21.89
C LYS A 211 -22.79 6.59 22.14
N PRO A 212 -22.49 7.44 23.13
CA PRO A 212 -21.12 7.70 23.54
C PRO A 212 -20.53 6.47 24.22
N LEU A 213 -19.23 6.28 24.00
CA LEU A 213 -18.43 5.28 24.69
C LEU A 213 -17.06 5.88 25.02
N GLU A 214 -16.71 5.85 26.29
CA GLU A 214 -15.35 6.12 26.77
C GLU A 214 -14.40 4.99 26.36
N VAL A 215 -13.30 5.35 25.71
CA VAL A 215 -12.29 4.42 25.22
C VAL A 215 -10.89 4.93 25.61
N SER A 216 -10.08 4.05 26.19
CA SER A 216 -8.72 4.38 26.57
C SER A 216 -7.75 4.27 25.38
N ARG A 217 -6.67 5.05 25.42
CA ARG A 217 -5.48 4.91 24.56
C ARG A 217 -5.06 3.44 24.41
N GLY A 218 -4.67 3.06 23.20
CA GLY A 218 -4.24 1.70 22.88
C GLY A 218 -5.39 0.70 22.73
N THR A 219 -6.61 1.19 22.46
CA THR A 219 -7.76 0.32 22.16
C THR A 219 -8.03 0.28 20.66
N ILE A 220 -8.06 -0.91 20.11
CA ILE A 220 -8.55 -1.24 18.77
C ILE A 220 -10.05 -1.51 18.86
N LEU A 221 -10.83 -0.80 18.06
CA LEU A 221 -12.26 -1.00 17.90
C LEU A 221 -12.50 -1.71 16.58
N VAL A 222 -13.25 -2.80 16.58
CA VAL A 222 -13.54 -3.57 15.36
C VAL A 222 -15.04 -3.77 15.23
N ASP A 223 -15.59 -3.53 14.04
CA ASP A 223 -17.01 -3.82 13.80
C ASP A 223 -17.22 -5.34 13.67
N PRO A 224 -18.01 -5.98 14.56
CA PRO A 224 -18.21 -7.42 14.54
C PRO A 224 -18.94 -7.89 13.28
N ASN A 225 -19.59 -7.00 12.52
CA ASN A 225 -20.24 -7.39 11.26
C ASN A 225 -19.24 -7.51 10.10
N VAL A 226 -17.96 -7.14 10.29
CA VAL A 226 -16.84 -7.55 9.41
C VAL A 226 -16.80 -9.08 9.35
N TYR A 227 -16.96 -9.76 10.48
CA TYR A 227 -17.04 -11.22 10.57
C TYR A 227 -18.23 -11.78 9.78
N PHE A 228 -19.44 -11.22 10.00
CA PHE A 228 -20.69 -11.74 9.45
C PHE A 228 -20.79 -11.61 7.92
N MET A 229 -20.21 -10.57 7.32
CA MET A 229 -20.28 -10.36 5.87
C MET A 229 -19.14 -11.06 5.12
N ARG A 230 -17.95 -11.22 5.74
CA ARG A 230 -16.70 -11.40 4.97
C ARG A 230 -15.76 -12.54 5.37
N ASN A 231 -15.88 -13.15 6.57
CA ASN A 231 -15.06 -14.25 7.18
C ASN A 231 -14.11 -13.82 8.32
N ILE A 232 -13.59 -14.81 9.10
CA ILE A 232 -12.63 -14.61 10.22
C ILE A 232 -11.35 -13.88 9.76
N GLY A 233 -10.87 -14.20 8.56
CA GLY A 233 -9.66 -13.61 8.00
C GLY A 233 -9.73 -12.09 7.82
N CYS A 234 -10.91 -11.55 7.54
CA CYS A 234 -11.09 -10.10 7.45
C CYS A 234 -10.97 -9.41 8.82
N MET A 235 -11.40 -10.07 9.90
CA MET A 235 -11.25 -9.53 11.26
C MET A 235 -9.78 -9.53 11.70
N ASN A 236 -9.08 -10.65 11.50
CA ASN A 236 -7.64 -10.76 11.78
C ASN A 236 -6.84 -9.70 11.02
N ASN A 237 -7.15 -9.51 9.73
CA ASN A 237 -6.50 -8.48 8.93
C ASN A 237 -6.79 -7.07 9.44
N THR A 238 -8.04 -6.79 9.83
CA THR A 238 -8.40 -5.48 10.41
C THR A 238 -7.62 -5.21 11.68
N ILE A 239 -7.57 -6.17 12.62
CA ILE A 239 -6.85 -5.98 13.89
C ILE A 239 -5.35 -5.76 13.63
N ILE A 240 -4.73 -6.58 12.79
CA ILE A 240 -3.30 -6.43 12.47
C ILE A 240 -3.02 -5.13 11.70
N HIS A 241 -3.94 -4.68 10.84
CA HIS A 241 -3.87 -3.37 10.18
C HIS A 241 -3.84 -2.24 11.21
N GLU A 242 -4.74 -2.24 12.19
CA GLU A 242 -4.74 -1.27 13.30
C GLU A 242 -3.47 -1.39 14.16
N CYS A 243 -2.93 -2.61 14.36
CA CYS A 243 -1.64 -2.81 15.00
C CYS A 243 -0.49 -2.17 14.20
N VAL A 244 -0.50 -2.20 12.87
CA VAL A 244 0.52 -1.51 12.04
C VAL A 244 0.43 0.00 12.24
N HIS A 245 -0.78 0.56 12.30
CA HIS A 245 -0.94 1.97 12.65
C HIS A 245 -0.33 2.31 14.01
N TRP A 246 -0.60 1.49 15.02
CA TRP A 246 0.03 1.65 16.33
C TRP A 246 1.55 1.50 16.30
N TYR A 247 2.07 0.57 15.49
CA TYR A 247 3.51 0.30 15.44
C TYR A 247 4.29 1.39 14.69
N LYS A 248 3.80 1.88 13.56
CA LYS A 248 4.54 2.78 12.67
C LYS A 248 4.07 4.23 12.68
N HIS A 249 2.85 4.55 13.11
CA HIS A 249 2.25 5.87 12.88
C HIS A 249 2.01 6.70 14.15
N ARG A 250 2.49 6.25 15.33
CA ARG A 250 2.36 7.01 16.59
C ARG A 250 2.93 8.43 16.53
N LYS A 251 4.10 8.60 15.91
CA LYS A 251 4.81 9.89 15.87
C LYS A 251 4.05 10.95 15.09
N TYR A 252 3.41 10.55 13.99
CA TYR A 252 2.46 11.42 13.28
C TYR A 252 1.33 11.91 14.21
N HIS A 253 0.74 11.02 15.02
CA HIS A 253 -0.31 11.43 15.97
C HIS A 253 0.17 12.42 17.02
N GLU A 254 1.36 12.19 17.60
CA GLU A 254 1.94 13.12 18.58
C GLU A 254 2.24 14.49 17.96
N LEU A 255 2.63 14.54 16.67
CA LEU A 255 2.74 15.81 15.94
C LEU A 255 1.39 16.49 15.76
N VAL A 256 0.35 15.79 15.29
CA VAL A 256 -0.96 16.42 15.03
C VAL A 256 -1.53 17.02 16.32
N LYS A 257 -1.33 16.39 17.47
CA LYS A 257 -1.75 16.92 18.78
C LYS A 257 -1.17 18.30 19.10
N THR A 258 0.02 18.65 18.59
CA THR A 258 0.65 19.96 18.87
C THR A 258 -0.14 21.15 18.33
N TYR A 259 -0.93 20.97 17.28
CA TYR A 259 -1.74 22.02 16.66
C TYR A 259 -3.22 21.67 16.52
N ASN A 260 -3.62 20.43 16.81
CA ASN A 260 -5.00 19.98 16.82
C ASN A 260 -5.24 18.98 17.97
N SER A 261 -5.67 19.50 19.12
CA SER A 261 -5.96 18.71 20.31
C SER A 261 -7.11 17.70 20.14
N ASP A 262 -7.94 17.84 19.10
CA ASP A 262 -9.10 16.97 18.84
C ASP A 262 -8.75 15.75 17.95
N ALA A 263 -7.51 15.63 17.48
CA ALA A 263 -7.05 14.53 16.61
C ALA A 263 -6.68 13.25 17.39
N LEU A 264 -7.68 12.59 17.96
CA LEU A 264 -7.48 11.52 18.97
C LEU A 264 -7.41 10.09 18.40
N LEU A 265 -7.75 9.88 17.12
CA LEU A 265 -7.92 8.54 16.54
C LEU A 265 -7.62 8.46 15.03
N ILE A 266 -7.25 7.27 14.55
CA ILE A 266 -7.29 6.90 13.12
C ILE A 266 -8.53 6.05 12.88
N SER A 267 -9.19 6.26 11.73
CA SER A 267 -10.29 5.40 11.30
C SER A 267 -10.00 4.75 9.97
N CYS A 268 -9.97 3.42 9.93
CA CYS A 268 -9.98 2.67 8.68
C CYS A 268 -11.39 2.74 8.06
N ARG A 269 -11.57 3.65 7.10
CA ARG A 269 -12.85 3.93 6.41
C ARG A 269 -12.95 3.18 5.09
N VAL A 270 -14.14 2.70 4.79
CA VAL A 270 -14.48 1.88 3.61
C VAL A 270 -14.21 2.58 2.27
N ASN A 271 -14.32 3.92 2.18
CA ASN A 271 -14.42 4.60 0.88
C ASN A 271 -13.58 5.89 0.73
N GLU A 272 -12.68 6.24 1.65
CA GLU A 272 -11.99 7.55 1.55
C GLU A 272 -10.86 7.61 0.52
N THR A 273 -10.41 6.46 0.01
CA THR A 273 -9.46 6.40 -1.10
C THR A 273 -10.13 6.47 -2.49
N THR A 274 -11.46 6.66 -2.57
CA THR A 274 -12.21 6.70 -3.86
C THR A 274 -12.08 8.01 -4.65
N LYS A 275 -11.46 9.06 -4.09
CA LYS A 275 -11.24 10.32 -4.82
C LYS A 275 -9.80 10.42 -5.29
N TYR A 276 -9.61 10.55 -6.60
CA TYR A 276 -8.34 10.95 -7.20
C TYR A 276 -7.78 12.20 -6.48
N LYS A 277 -6.65 12.03 -5.80
CA LYS A 277 -5.85 13.14 -5.27
C LYS A 277 -4.53 13.18 -6.04
N LYS A 278 -4.18 14.34 -6.57
CA LYS A 278 -2.91 14.57 -7.30
C LYS A 278 -1.69 14.43 -6.37
N GLN A 279 -1.89 14.60 -5.07
CA GLN A 279 -0.90 14.44 -4.01
C GLN A 279 -1.54 13.65 -2.87
N TRP A 280 -0.82 12.66 -2.35
CA TRP A 280 -1.27 11.90 -1.18
C TRP A 280 -1.06 12.70 0.09
N THR A 281 -2.05 12.62 0.96
CA THR A 281 -1.97 13.11 2.33
C THR A 281 -1.15 12.14 3.20
N PRO A 282 -0.60 12.58 4.34
CA PRO A 282 0.08 11.69 5.29
C PRO A 282 -0.77 10.46 5.66
N GLU A 283 -2.08 10.65 5.85
CA GLU A 283 -3.04 9.60 6.18
C GLU A 283 -3.19 8.58 5.03
N ASP A 284 -3.18 9.04 3.77
CA ASP A 284 -3.20 8.14 2.61
C ASP A 284 -1.94 7.23 2.59
N TRP A 285 -0.77 7.76 2.95
CA TRP A 285 0.47 6.97 3.08
C TRP A 285 0.41 5.98 4.26
N MET A 286 -0.13 6.41 5.39
CA MET A 286 -0.28 5.56 6.58
C MET A 286 -1.18 4.36 6.30
N GLU A 287 -2.33 4.61 5.67
CA GLU A 287 -3.22 3.54 5.20
C GLU A 287 -2.51 2.62 4.21
N TRP A 288 -1.76 3.17 3.25
CA TRP A 288 -0.99 2.35 2.31
C TRP A 288 -0.02 1.39 3.00
N HIS A 289 0.73 1.86 4.00
CA HIS A 289 1.62 1.02 4.80
C HIS A 289 0.84 -0.07 5.51
N ALA A 290 -0.21 0.28 6.26
CA ALA A 290 -0.99 -0.69 7.03
C ALA A 290 -1.61 -1.76 6.13
N ASN A 291 -2.14 -1.36 4.98
CA ASN A 291 -2.72 -2.26 3.99
C ASN A 291 -1.70 -3.21 3.38
N GLY A 292 -0.51 -2.72 3.06
CA GLY A 292 0.54 -3.55 2.47
C GLY A 292 1.21 -4.49 3.47
N ILE A 293 1.40 -4.03 4.72
CA ILE A 293 2.17 -4.75 5.74
C ILE A 293 1.31 -5.77 6.48
N ALA A 294 0.04 -5.48 6.82
CA ALA A 294 -0.78 -6.38 7.62
C ALA A 294 -0.96 -7.80 7.03
N PRO A 295 -1.23 -7.97 5.72
CA PRO A 295 -1.32 -9.29 5.10
C PRO A 295 0.03 -10.05 5.13
N ARG A 296 1.16 -9.33 5.13
CA ARG A 296 2.50 -9.91 5.20
C ARG A 296 2.88 -10.32 6.61
N ILE A 297 2.32 -9.65 7.63
CA ILE A 297 2.38 -10.11 9.02
C ILE A 297 1.58 -11.40 9.15
N LEU A 298 0.33 -11.44 8.63
CA LEU A 298 -0.53 -12.62 8.70
C LEU A 298 0.01 -13.83 7.94
N MET A 299 0.74 -13.60 6.85
CA MET A 299 1.39 -14.64 6.05
C MET A 299 2.88 -14.30 5.83
N PRO A 300 3.75 -14.60 6.82
CA PRO A 300 5.18 -14.25 6.76
C PRO A 300 5.86 -14.91 5.56
N LYS A 301 6.70 -14.17 4.82
CA LYS A 301 7.22 -14.58 3.50
C LYS A 301 7.83 -15.99 3.49
N SER A 302 8.81 -16.23 4.34
CA SER A 302 9.54 -17.50 4.39
C SER A 302 8.67 -18.67 4.86
N MET A 303 7.76 -18.44 5.81
CA MET A 303 6.85 -19.47 6.31
C MET A 303 5.74 -19.81 5.31
N THR A 304 5.26 -18.80 4.59
CA THR A 304 4.21 -18.97 3.58
C THR A 304 4.75 -19.77 2.40
N ILE A 305 5.97 -19.48 1.91
CA ILE A 305 6.63 -20.27 0.86
C ILE A 305 6.75 -21.74 1.29
N LYS A 306 7.29 -22.01 2.49
CA LYS A 306 7.39 -23.38 3.01
C LYS A 306 6.04 -24.10 3.03
N LYS A 307 4.98 -23.39 3.46
CA LYS A 307 3.64 -23.99 3.53
C LYS A 307 3.03 -24.24 2.15
N ILE A 308 3.24 -23.32 1.20
CA ILE A 308 2.81 -23.50 -0.19
C ILE A 308 3.48 -24.74 -0.78
N GLU A 309 4.80 -24.88 -0.64
CA GLU A 309 5.55 -26.04 -1.16
C GLU A 309 5.06 -27.37 -0.55
N GLU A 310 4.82 -27.40 0.76
CA GLU A 310 4.24 -28.55 1.46
C GLU A 310 2.86 -28.93 0.87
N LEU A 311 1.98 -27.94 0.68
CA LEU A 311 0.64 -28.15 0.15
C LEU A 311 0.65 -28.58 -1.32
N ILE A 312 1.56 -28.05 -2.13
CA ILE A 312 1.73 -28.46 -3.53
C ILE A 312 2.11 -29.94 -3.59
N ILE A 313 3.14 -30.35 -2.84
CA ILE A 313 3.58 -31.77 -2.79
C ILE A 313 2.44 -32.68 -2.34
N LYS A 314 1.71 -32.28 -1.27
CA LYS A 314 0.56 -33.04 -0.78
C LYS A 314 -0.51 -33.21 -1.86
N ASN A 315 -0.87 -32.15 -2.57
CA ASN A 315 -1.93 -32.17 -3.57
C ASN A 315 -1.50 -32.89 -4.86
N GLU A 316 -0.23 -32.80 -5.26
CA GLU A 316 0.33 -33.58 -6.37
C GLU A 316 0.26 -35.09 -6.12
N LEU A 317 0.44 -35.53 -4.87
CA LEU A 317 0.28 -36.94 -4.49
C LEU A 317 -1.18 -37.42 -4.53
N LEU A 318 -2.16 -36.53 -4.36
CA LEU A 318 -3.58 -36.86 -4.34
C LEU A 318 -4.22 -36.84 -5.74
N PHE A 319 -3.92 -35.83 -6.53
CA PHE A 319 -4.53 -35.59 -7.85
C PHE A 319 -3.64 -36.04 -9.03
N GLY A 320 -2.36 -36.29 -8.79
CA GLY A 320 -1.36 -36.47 -9.83
C GLY A 320 -0.88 -35.12 -10.41
N THR A 321 0.32 -35.10 -10.97
CA THR A 321 1.00 -33.84 -11.37
C THR A 321 0.40 -33.11 -12.58
N HIS A 322 -0.52 -33.75 -13.30
CA HIS A 322 -1.08 -33.23 -14.55
C HIS A 322 -2.27 -32.29 -14.31
N ASP A 323 -2.94 -32.38 -13.16
CA ASP A 323 -4.11 -31.58 -12.83
C ASP A 323 -3.74 -30.32 -12.02
N ARG A 324 -2.90 -29.48 -12.64
CA ARG A 324 -2.35 -28.28 -11.98
C ARG A 324 -3.43 -27.33 -11.49
N LEU A 325 -4.54 -27.21 -12.22
CA LEU A 325 -5.62 -26.29 -11.87
C LEU A 325 -6.29 -26.68 -10.54
N ASN A 326 -6.68 -27.95 -10.39
CA ASN A 326 -7.28 -28.43 -9.14
C ASN A 326 -6.26 -28.44 -7.98
N ILE A 327 -4.98 -28.72 -8.26
CA ILE A 327 -3.92 -28.60 -7.25
C ILE A 327 -3.84 -27.17 -6.73
N MET A 328 -3.72 -26.17 -7.62
CA MET A 328 -3.59 -24.76 -7.21
C MET A 328 -4.86 -24.26 -6.49
N GLU A 329 -6.05 -24.66 -6.93
CA GLU A 329 -7.31 -24.36 -6.24
C GLU A 329 -7.31 -24.86 -4.79
N ASN A 330 -6.91 -26.11 -4.58
CA ASN A 330 -6.82 -26.70 -3.25
C ASN A 330 -5.71 -26.06 -2.42
N VAL A 331 -4.55 -25.75 -3.01
CA VAL A 331 -3.46 -25.05 -2.31
C VAL A 331 -3.93 -23.69 -1.81
N VAL A 332 -4.62 -22.88 -2.62
CA VAL A 332 -5.17 -21.58 -2.17
C VAL A 332 -6.17 -21.77 -1.04
N TYR A 333 -7.06 -22.76 -1.15
CA TYR A 333 -8.05 -23.07 -0.12
C TYR A 333 -7.39 -23.48 1.20
N GLU A 334 -6.48 -24.44 1.17
CA GLU A 334 -5.79 -24.97 2.35
C GLU A 334 -4.83 -23.95 2.97
N LEU A 335 -4.19 -23.10 2.16
CA LEU A 335 -3.35 -22.01 2.64
C LEU A 335 -4.17 -20.96 3.40
N ALA A 336 -5.33 -20.60 2.86
CA ALA A 336 -6.25 -19.66 3.49
C ALA A 336 -6.79 -20.20 4.82
N ASP A 337 -7.18 -21.48 4.85
CA ASP A 337 -7.61 -22.17 6.07
C ASP A 337 -6.48 -22.24 7.09
N PHE A 338 -5.26 -22.60 6.67
CA PHE A 338 -4.11 -22.72 7.57
C PHE A 338 -3.73 -21.40 8.24
N PHE A 339 -3.63 -20.31 7.48
CA PHE A 339 -3.29 -18.98 8.00
C PHE A 339 -4.50 -18.21 8.56
N GLN A 340 -5.72 -18.77 8.47
CA GLN A 340 -6.96 -18.14 8.91
C GLN A 340 -7.18 -16.77 8.23
N VAL A 341 -6.99 -16.72 6.91
CA VAL A 341 -7.18 -15.55 6.05
C VAL A 341 -8.26 -15.81 4.98
N SER A 342 -8.65 -14.79 4.21
CA SER A 342 -9.55 -15.00 3.07
C SER A 342 -8.82 -15.74 1.93
N ARG A 343 -9.57 -16.51 1.11
CA ARG A 343 -9.02 -17.17 -0.09
C ARG A 343 -8.37 -16.17 -1.05
N ILE A 344 -8.94 -14.96 -1.14
CA ILE A 344 -8.43 -13.90 -1.99
C ILE A 344 -7.10 -13.37 -1.43
N ALA A 345 -6.99 -13.17 -0.12
CA ALA A 345 -5.72 -12.79 0.51
C ALA A 345 -4.64 -13.84 0.28
N ALA A 346 -4.96 -15.13 0.44
CA ALA A 346 -4.05 -16.23 0.16
C ALA A 346 -3.59 -16.25 -1.31
N LYS A 347 -4.53 -16.12 -2.26
CA LYS A 347 -4.24 -15.99 -3.71
C LYS A 347 -3.29 -14.82 -3.98
N ILE A 348 -3.60 -13.63 -3.48
CA ILE A 348 -2.78 -12.42 -3.65
C ILE A 348 -1.38 -12.65 -3.08
N ARG A 349 -1.27 -13.26 -1.90
CA ARG A 349 0.02 -13.55 -1.30
C ARG A 349 0.83 -14.53 -2.13
N MET A 350 0.21 -15.56 -2.69
CA MET A 350 0.86 -16.48 -3.63
C MET A 350 1.37 -15.74 -4.88
N LEU A 351 0.58 -14.83 -5.46
CA LEU A 351 1.01 -13.99 -6.58
C LEU A 351 2.19 -13.07 -6.21
N ASP A 352 2.13 -12.42 -5.04
CA ASP A 352 3.23 -11.58 -4.50
C ASP A 352 4.53 -12.38 -4.31
N LEU A 353 4.43 -13.68 -4.04
CA LEU A 353 5.55 -14.61 -3.87
C LEU A 353 6.00 -15.28 -5.19
N GLY A 354 5.34 -14.98 -6.32
CA GLY A 354 5.73 -15.42 -7.66
C GLY A 354 5.00 -16.64 -8.20
N TYR A 355 4.00 -17.19 -7.50
CA TYR A 355 3.21 -18.33 -7.96
C TYR A 355 2.11 -17.89 -8.94
N LYS A 356 2.50 -17.51 -10.16
CA LYS A 356 1.58 -16.97 -11.19
C LYS A 356 0.45 -17.93 -11.60
N GLU A 357 0.65 -19.23 -11.42
CA GLU A 357 -0.33 -20.26 -11.79
C GLU A 357 -1.68 -20.10 -11.07
N VAL A 358 -1.71 -19.39 -9.94
CA VAL A 358 -2.98 -19.13 -9.21
C VAL A 358 -3.79 -17.96 -9.77
N GLU A 359 -3.31 -17.25 -10.79
CA GLU A 359 -4.03 -16.10 -11.38
C GLU A 359 -5.45 -16.47 -11.79
N GLY A 360 -5.62 -17.64 -12.43
CA GLY A 360 -6.91 -18.13 -12.89
C GLY A 360 -7.75 -18.87 -11.83
N VAL A 361 -7.33 -18.86 -10.56
CA VAL A 361 -8.02 -19.54 -9.46
C VAL A 361 -8.83 -18.55 -8.63
N TYR A 362 -10.09 -18.83 -8.32
CA TYR A 362 -10.98 -17.93 -7.56
C TYR A 362 -11.03 -16.50 -8.12
N THR A 363 -11.01 -16.35 -9.45
CA THR A 363 -11.14 -15.06 -10.12
C THR A 363 -12.59 -14.58 -10.02
N TYR A 364 -12.81 -13.31 -9.65
CA TYR A 364 -14.15 -12.78 -9.41
C TYR A 364 -14.42 -11.62 -10.37
N VAL A 365 -15.36 -11.78 -11.28
CA VAL A 365 -15.72 -10.80 -12.32
C VAL A 365 -17.24 -10.66 -12.32
N ASP A 366 -17.77 -9.45 -12.58
CA ASP A 366 -19.22 -9.21 -12.69
C ASP A 366 -20.06 -9.75 -11.52
N ASP A 367 -19.59 -9.50 -10.29
CA ASP A 367 -20.26 -9.90 -9.04
C ASP A 367 -20.38 -11.42 -8.78
N HIS A 368 -19.63 -12.27 -9.50
CA HIS A 368 -19.50 -13.69 -9.20
C HIS A 368 -18.08 -14.23 -9.41
N PHE A 369 -17.80 -15.43 -8.88
CA PHE A 369 -16.58 -16.16 -9.23
C PHE A 369 -16.77 -16.79 -10.61
N ILE A 370 -15.81 -16.58 -11.51
CA ILE A 370 -15.76 -17.26 -12.81
C ILE A 370 -15.13 -18.64 -12.63
N SER A 371 -15.28 -19.51 -13.63
CA SER A 371 -14.64 -20.82 -13.66
C SER A 371 -13.13 -20.68 -13.52
N ASN A 372 -12.52 -21.55 -12.71
CA ASN A 372 -11.08 -21.61 -12.64
C ASN A 372 -10.49 -21.97 -14.00
N TYR A 373 -9.35 -21.38 -14.34
CA TYR A 373 -8.65 -21.62 -15.59
C TYR A 373 -7.14 -21.65 -15.41
N SER A 374 -6.43 -22.32 -16.33
CA SER A 374 -4.97 -22.37 -16.39
C SER A 374 -4.46 -22.00 -17.77
N PHE A 375 -3.19 -21.61 -17.80
CA PHE A 375 -2.48 -21.17 -18.99
C PHE A 375 -1.00 -21.60 -18.90
N LYS A 376 -0.29 -21.59 -20.03
CA LYS A 376 1.16 -21.84 -20.04
C LYS A 376 1.90 -20.78 -19.20
N ALA A 377 2.86 -21.20 -18.37
CA ALA A 377 3.55 -20.34 -17.40
C ALA A 377 4.13 -19.03 -18.00
N ASP A 378 4.60 -19.07 -19.24
CA ASP A 378 5.22 -17.92 -19.93
C ASP A 378 4.24 -17.08 -20.76
N SER A 379 2.96 -17.45 -20.80
CA SER A 379 1.94 -16.77 -21.61
C SER A 379 1.36 -15.51 -20.95
N LEU A 380 1.56 -15.33 -19.64
CA LEU A 380 1.03 -14.18 -18.90
C LEU A 380 2.14 -13.36 -18.25
N HIS A 381 2.28 -12.11 -18.70
CA HIS A 381 3.24 -11.17 -18.12
C HIS A 381 2.61 -10.33 -17.00
N LYS A 382 3.46 -9.58 -16.29
CA LYS A 382 3.02 -8.68 -15.23
C LYS A 382 2.10 -7.60 -15.82
N ASN A 383 0.98 -7.32 -15.15
CA ASN A 383 -0.05 -6.38 -15.60
C ASN A 383 -0.80 -6.83 -16.86
N GLN A 384 -0.96 -8.14 -17.06
CA GLN A 384 -1.82 -8.68 -18.11
C GLN A 384 -2.86 -9.60 -17.49
N THR A 385 -4.00 -9.75 -18.16
CA THR A 385 -5.07 -10.66 -17.75
C THR A 385 -5.81 -11.22 -18.97
N TYR A 386 -6.37 -12.42 -18.82
CA TYR A 386 -7.31 -12.99 -19.79
C TYR A 386 -8.76 -12.62 -19.48
N SER A 387 -9.03 -12.10 -18.28
CA SER A 387 -10.39 -11.82 -17.82
C SER A 387 -10.74 -10.33 -17.97
N ILE A 388 -11.97 -10.04 -18.38
CA ILE A 388 -12.51 -8.69 -18.53
C ILE A 388 -13.99 -8.70 -18.12
N SER A 389 -14.41 -7.67 -17.37
CA SER A 389 -15.82 -7.48 -16.99
C SER A 389 -16.66 -7.11 -18.20
N LEU A 390 -17.96 -7.42 -18.20
CA LEU A 390 -18.87 -6.97 -19.26
C LEU A 390 -18.85 -5.44 -19.38
N SER A 391 -18.81 -4.72 -18.26
CA SER A 391 -18.72 -3.25 -18.26
C SER A 391 -17.46 -2.73 -18.95
N ASP A 392 -16.28 -3.25 -18.59
CA ASP A 392 -15.01 -2.82 -19.17
C ASP A 392 -14.92 -3.22 -20.64
N SER A 393 -15.45 -4.39 -20.98
CA SER A 393 -15.60 -4.87 -22.35
C SER A 393 -16.38 -3.88 -23.22
N PHE A 394 -17.53 -3.37 -22.75
CA PHE A 394 -18.30 -2.37 -23.48
C PHE A 394 -17.53 -1.06 -23.67
N PHE A 395 -16.81 -0.61 -22.63
CA PHE A 395 -15.97 0.57 -22.73
C PHE A 395 -14.82 0.37 -23.73
N GLU A 396 -14.16 -0.78 -23.70
CA GLU A 396 -13.05 -1.10 -24.60
C GLU A 396 -13.54 -1.23 -26.05
N TYR A 397 -14.68 -1.87 -26.29
CA TYR A 397 -15.32 -1.93 -27.62
C TYR A 397 -15.59 -0.52 -28.18
N TYR A 398 -16.09 0.39 -27.36
CA TYR A 398 -16.35 1.76 -27.77
C TYR A 398 -15.05 2.57 -27.99
N ALA A 399 -14.04 2.36 -27.14
CA ALA A 399 -12.82 3.16 -27.13
C ALA A 399 -11.74 2.68 -28.12
N ASN A 400 -11.74 1.39 -28.47
CA ASN A 400 -10.68 0.75 -29.25
C ASN A 400 -11.23 0.17 -30.58
N PRO A 401 -11.01 0.85 -31.72
CA PRO A 401 -11.51 0.40 -33.02
C PRO A 401 -10.96 -0.95 -33.48
N GLU A 402 -9.75 -1.34 -33.06
CA GLU A 402 -9.17 -2.64 -33.43
C GLU A 402 -9.85 -3.77 -32.68
N PHE A 403 -10.12 -3.57 -31.38
CA PHE A 403 -10.91 -4.51 -30.60
C PHE A 403 -12.33 -4.66 -31.16
N ALA A 404 -12.98 -3.54 -31.50
CA ALA A 404 -14.31 -3.56 -32.11
C ALA A 404 -14.35 -4.40 -33.40
N LYS A 405 -13.37 -4.24 -34.30
CA LYS A 405 -13.26 -5.06 -35.53
C LYS A 405 -13.14 -6.56 -35.24
N ILE A 406 -12.36 -6.94 -34.22
CA ILE A 406 -12.19 -8.35 -33.84
C ILE A 406 -13.50 -8.92 -33.32
N ILE A 407 -14.24 -8.18 -32.48
CA ILE A 407 -15.54 -8.64 -31.99
C ILE A 407 -16.59 -8.67 -33.11
N ASP A 408 -16.63 -7.66 -33.97
CA ASP A 408 -17.55 -7.56 -35.11
C ASP A 408 -17.33 -8.67 -36.16
N SER A 409 -16.15 -9.30 -36.19
CA SER A 409 -15.87 -10.46 -37.06
C SER A 409 -16.74 -11.68 -36.73
N GLY A 410 -17.28 -11.75 -35.51
CA GLY A 410 -18.04 -12.89 -34.98
C GLY A 410 -17.17 -14.10 -34.57
N ASN A 411 -15.84 -13.99 -34.68
CA ASN A 411 -14.92 -15.07 -34.37
C ASN A 411 -14.69 -15.27 -32.86
N PHE A 412 -15.05 -14.27 -32.05
CA PHE A 412 -14.90 -14.31 -30.59
C PHE A 412 -16.25 -14.08 -29.92
N ILE A 413 -16.45 -14.74 -28.79
CA ILE A 413 -17.65 -14.60 -27.97
C ILE A 413 -17.28 -14.47 -26.50
N TYR A 414 -18.07 -13.67 -25.79
CA TYR A 414 -17.88 -13.47 -24.36
C TYR A 414 -18.51 -14.62 -23.57
N VAL A 415 -17.70 -15.34 -22.79
CA VAL A 415 -18.11 -16.46 -21.94
C VAL A 415 -17.35 -16.37 -20.62
N ASP A 416 -18.10 -16.32 -19.50
CA ASP A 416 -17.58 -16.44 -18.14
C ASP A 416 -16.33 -15.57 -17.85
N GLY A 417 -16.41 -14.27 -18.17
CA GLY A 417 -15.31 -13.33 -17.96
C GLY A 417 -14.28 -13.22 -19.10
N HIS A 418 -14.43 -13.98 -20.19
CA HIS A 418 -13.38 -14.10 -21.22
C HIS A 418 -13.93 -13.90 -22.63
N TYR A 419 -13.10 -13.36 -23.52
CA TYR A 419 -13.36 -13.40 -24.98
C TYR A 419 -12.67 -14.60 -25.60
N VAL A 420 -13.45 -15.58 -26.01
CA VAL A 420 -12.96 -16.89 -26.46
C VAL A 420 -13.30 -17.12 -27.92
N ILE A 421 -12.41 -17.80 -28.65
CA ILE A 421 -12.67 -18.23 -30.04
C ILE A 421 -14.01 -18.99 -30.08
N ASN A 422 -14.88 -18.56 -30.98
CA ASN A 422 -16.20 -19.11 -31.22
C ASN A 422 -16.13 -20.43 -32.00
N ASP A 423 -15.63 -21.47 -31.35
CA ASP A 423 -15.45 -22.82 -31.90
C ASP A 423 -15.88 -23.88 -30.89
N SER A 424 -16.46 -24.97 -31.39
CA SER A 424 -16.93 -26.10 -30.56
C SER A 424 -15.84 -26.79 -29.74
N LYS A 425 -14.56 -26.65 -30.14
CA LYS A 425 -13.39 -27.07 -29.37
C LYS A 425 -13.30 -26.34 -28.03
N TYR A 426 -13.68 -25.06 -27.99
CA TYR A 426 -13.50 -24.20 -26.82
C TYR A 426 -14.80 -23.90 -26.08
N ILE A 427 -15.96 -24.03 -26.75
CA ILE A 427 -17.25 -23.63 -26.20
C ILE A 427 -18.24 -24.80 -26.22
N LYS A 428 -18.94 -25.00 -25.10
CA LYS A 428 -20.05 -25.94 -24.97
C LYS A 428 -21.36 -25.21 -24.65
N ARG A 429 -22.47 -25.70 -25.21
CA ARG A 429 -23.83 -25.32 -24.77
C ARG A 429 -24.27 -26.22 -23.63
N LEU A 430 -24.70 -25.61 -22.53
CA LEU A 430 -25.34 -26.29 -21.42
C LEU A 430 -26.82 -26.59 -21.73
N GLU A 431 -27.43 -27.49 -20.95
CA GLU A 431 -28.83 -27.92 -21.13
C GLU A 431 -29.84 -26.77 -21.04
N ASN A 432 -29.53 -25.72 -20.27
CA ASN A 432 -30.33 -24.52 -20.12
C ASN A 432 -30.17 -23.53 -21.30
N GLY A 433 -29.35 -23.86 -22.30
CA GLY A 433 -29.06 -23.03 -23.47
C GLY A 433 -27.94 -21.99 -23.28
N SER A 434 -27.37 -21.86 -22.08
CA SER A 434 -26.22 -20.97 -21.83
C SER A 434 -24.91 -21.56 -22.37
N LEU A 435 -23.92 -20.71 -22.57
CA LEU A 435 -22.58 -21.10 -23.00
C LEU A 435 -21.65 -21.24 -21.80
N ASP A 436 -20.73 -22.20 -21.87
CA ASP A 436 -19.64 -22.39 -20.91
C ASP A 436 -18.38 -22.81 -21.68
N LEU A 437 -17.22 -22.64 -21.05
CA LEU A 437 -15.95 -23.11 -21.59
C LEU A 437 -15.89 -24.64 -21.53
N THR A 438 -15.32 -25.27 -22.56
CA THR A 438 -14.97 -26.68 -22.50
C THR A 438 -13.87 -26.90 -21.46
N ASP A 439 -13.74 -28.14 -20.96
CA ASP A 439 -12.69 -28.47 -20.00
C ASP A 439 -11.29 -28.26 -20.63
N TYR A 440 -11.18 -28.43 -21.95
CA TYR A 440 -9.98 -28.09 -22.71
C TYR A 440 -9.70 -26.58 -22.70
N ALA A 441 -10.69 -25.74 -22.98
CA ALA A 441 -10.51 -24.28 -22.95
C ALA A 441 -10.09 -23.78 -21.55
N LYS A 442 -10.69 -24.33 -20.48
CA LYS A 442 -10.31 -23.99 -19.09
C LYS A 442 -8.84 -24.29 -18.82
N LEU A 443 -8.26 -25.32 -19.44
CA LEU A 443 -6.85 -25.67 -19.26
C LEU A 443 -5.88 -24.94 -20.22
N HIS A 444 -6.41 -24.29 -21.25
CA HIS A 444 -5.64 -23.74 -22.37
C HIS A 444 -6.14 -22.34 -22.77
N VAL A 445 -6.42 -21.46 -21.80
CA VAL A 445 -6.93 -20.11 -22.13
C VAL A 445 -5.93 -19.30 -22.95
N ASP A 446 -4.62 -19.57 -22.81
CA ASP A 446 -3.58 -18.98 -23.66
C ASP A 446 -3.70 -19.37 -25.15
N GLU A 447 -4.44 -20.43 -25.47
CA GLU A 447 -4.66 -20.85 -26.85
C GLU A 447 -5.84 -20.14 -27.50
N CYS A 448 -6.87 -19.83 -26.72
CA CYS A 448 -8.20 -19.49 -27.23
C CYS A 448 -8.79 -18.18 -26.73
N CYS A 449 -8.17 -17.53 -25.74
CA CYS A 449 -8.68 -16.28 -25.17
C CYS A 449 -7.85 -15.07 -25.60
N LEU A 450 -8.53 -13.94 -25.77
CA LEU A 450 -7.88 -12.64 -25.92
C LEU A 450 -7.21 -12.23 -24.60
N LEU A 451 -6.07 -11.56 -24.74
CA LEU A 451 -5.25 -11.04 -23.66
C LEU A 451 -5.41 -9.52 -23.56
N PHE A 452 -5.46 -8.99 -22.34
CA PHE A 452 -5.63 -7.57 -22.07
C PHE A 452 -4.48 -7.05 -21.22
N ASP A 453 -3.96 -5.87 -21.58
CA ASP A 453 -3.01 -5.15 -20.73
C ASP A 453 -3.77 -4.32 -19.71
N LEU A 454 -3.44 -4.48 -18.44
CA LEU A 454 -4.00 -3.73 -17.33
C LEU A 454 -3.35 -2.34 -17.28
N LYS A 455 -4.01 -1.33 -17.86
CA LYS A 455 -3.54 0.05 -17.87
C LYS A 455 -4.25 0.88 -16.82
N LEU A 456 -3.49 1.69 -16.08
CA LEU A 456 -4.07 2.63 -15.12
C LEU A 456 -5.08 3.55 -15.81
N ASN A 457 -6.28 3.64 -15.27
CA ASN A 457 -7.25 4.62 -15.72
C ASN A 457 -6.68 6.03 -15.49
N LYS A 458 -6.67 6.89 -16.51
CA LYS A 458 -6.17 8.28 -16.37
C LYS A 458 -6.97 9.10 -15.35
N ALA A 459 -8.17 8.63 -14.97
CA ALA A 459 -8.99 9.19 -13.89
C ALA A 459 -8.68 8.62 -12.48
N SER A 460 -7.93 7.53 -12.34
CA SER A 460 -7.61 6.93 -11.05
C SER A 460 -6.23 6.26 -11.04
N LYS A 461 -5.20 7.02 -10.67
CA LYS A 461 -3.90 6.42 -10.30
C LYS A 461 -3.95 5.93 -8.86
N ILE A 462 -4.50 4.74 -8.61
CA ILE A 462 -4.48 4.14 -7.26
C ILE A 462 -4.32 2.60 -7.35
N ASP A 463 -3.15 2.06 -7.02
CA ASP A 463 -2.93 0.60 -6.89
C ASP A 463 -3.43 0.03 -5.53
N ILE A 464 -3.89 0.89 -4.60
CA ILE A 464 -4.13 0.55 -3.17
C ILE A 464 -5.59 0.21 -2.85
N VAL A 465 -6.54 1.02 -3.34
CA VAL A 465 -8.00 0.81 -3.19
C VAL A 465 -8.36 -0.61 -3.60
N VAL A 466 -7.76 -1.02 -4.71
CA VAL A 466 -7.76 -2.35 -5.31
C VAL A 466 -7.29 -3.47 -4.36
N TYR A 467 -6.17 -3.26 -3.67
CA TYR A 467 -5.55 -4.27 -2.79
C TYR A 467 -6.37 -4.43 -1.50
N LEU A 468 -6.88 -3.32 -0.98
CA LEU A 468 -7.84 -3.28 0.11
C LEU A 468 -9.17 -3.93 -0.25
N ASP A 469 -9.75 -3.56 -1.40
CA ASP A 469 -11.03 -4.09 -1.88
C ASP A 469 -10.94 -5.61 -2.07
N SER A 470 -9.83 -6.11 -2.61
CA SER A 470 -9.65 -7.55 -2.82
C SER A 470 -9.38 -8.34 -1.54
N ILE A 471 -8.67 -7.79 -0.55
CA ILE A 471 -8.41 -8.48 0.74
C ILE A 471 -9.63 -8.43 1.67
N MET A 472 -10.35 -7.30 1.67
CA MET A 472 -11.46 -7.03 2.61
C MET A 472 -12.84 -7.33 2.02
N PHE A 473 -13.06 -7.35 0.71
CA PHE A 473 -14.35 -7.62 0.06
C PHE A 473 -14.30 -8.91 -0.77
N ARG A 474 -15.45 -9.56 -0.97
CA ARG A 474 -15.59 -10.75 -1.84
C ARG A 474 -15.25 -10.49 -3.31
N LYS A 475 -14.95 -9.23 -3.68
CA LYS A 475 -14.62 -8.83 -5.04
C LYS A 475 -13.12 -9.01 -5.30
N ALA A 476 -12.74 -10.20 -5.77
CA ALA A 476 -11.42 -10.42 -6.34
C ALA A 476 -11.34 -9.89 -7.78
N THR A 477 -11.38 -8.57 -7.96
CA THR A 477 -10.69 -7.95 -9.09
C THR A 477 -9.67 -6.94 -8.56
N PRO A 478 -8.38 -7.14 -8.85
CA PRO A 478 -7.35 -6.15 -8.59
C PRO A 478 -7.49 -4.85 -9.42
N ASP A 479 -8.61 -4.61 -10.09
CA ASP A 479 -8.59 -3.81 -11.32
C ASP A 479 -9.63 -2.69 -11.38
N TYR A 480 -10.20 -2.25 -10.25
CA TYR A 480 -11.03 -1.03 -10.25
C TYR A 480 -10.31 0.22 -10.76
N ASN A 481 -8.96 0.22 -10.77
CA ASN A 481 -8.14 1.32 -11.27
C ASN A 481 -7.30 0.97 -12.49
N ARG A 482 -7.37 -0.27 -12.97
CA ARG A 482 -6.68 -0.71 -14.17
C ARG A 482 -7.70 -1.25 -15.15
N VAL A 483 -7.89 -0.53 -16.24
CA VAL A 483 -8.85 -0.94 -17.25
C VAL A 483 -8.16 -1.96 -18.16
N PRO A 484 -8.72 -3.17 -18.31
CA PRO A 484 -8.24 -4.13 -19.31
C PRO A 484 -8.31 -3.48 -20.69
N THR A 485 -7.15 -3.25 -21.30
CA THR A 485 -7.03 -2.58 -22.61
C THR A 485 -6.51 -3.58 -23.63
N PHE A 486 -7.26 -3.77 -24.70
CA PHE A 486 -6.88 -4.65 -25.80
C PHE A 486 -5.67 -4.06 -26.53
N ASN A 487 -4.67 -4.89 -26.80
CA ASN A 487 -3.55 -4.54 -27.67
C ASN A 487 -3.35 -5.65 -28.71
N PRO A 488 -3.15 -5.33 -30.00
CA PRO A 488 -2.88 -6.32 -31.05
C PRO A 488 -1.43 -6.79 -30.98
N ASP A 489 -1.07 -7.39 -29.85
CA ASP A 489 0.25 -7.95 -29.62
C ASP A 489 0.41 -9.31 -30.32
N LYS A 490 1.60 -9.90 -30.20
CA LYS A 490 1.90 -11.19 -30.82
C LYS A 490 0.89 -12.27 -30.41
N HIS A 491 0.50 -12.31 -29.14
CA HIS A 491 -0.46 -13.26 -28.63
C HIS A 491 -1.83 -13.09 -29.29
N ASN A 492 -2.42 -11.90 -29.20
CA ASN A 492 -3.76 -11.65 -29.74
C ASN A 492 -3.82 -11.84 -31.26
N MET A 493 -2.75 -11.51 -31.98
CA MET A 493 -2.67 -11.79 -33.42
C MET A 493 -2.60 -13.29 -33.73
N GLU A 494 -1.88 -14.08 -32.93
CA GLU A 494 -1.85 -15.54 -33.07
C GLU A 494 -3.21 -16.18 -32.78
N VAL A 495 -3.89 -15.74 -31.72
CA VAL A 495 -5.25 -16.20 -31.37
C VAL A 495 -6.26 -15.79 -32.45
N PHE A 496 -6.16 -14.57 -32.98
CA PHE A 496 -7.01 -14.11 -34.09
C PHE A 496 -6.79 -14.95 -35.37
N ASN A 497 -5.54 -15.18 -35.77
CA ASN A 497 -5.23 -16.02 -36.94
C ASN A 497 -5.75 -17.45 -36.77
N ARG A 498 -5.62 -18.03 -35.57
CA ARG A 498 -6.19 -19.34 -35.25
C ARG A 498 -7.71 -19.36 -35.41
N SER A 499 -8.40 -18.29 -34.99
CA SER A 499 -9.86 -18.17 -35.15
C SER A 499 -10.28 -18.16 -36.63
N GLU A 500 -9.51 -17.48 -37.49
CA GLU A 500 -9.74 -17.41 -38.93
C GLU A 500 -9.48 -18.76 -39.62
N GLU A 501 -8.43 -19.48 -39.22
CA GLU A 501 -8.13 -20.83 -39.72
C GLU A 501 -9.24 -21.83 -39.36
N LEU A 502 -9.70 -21.81 -38.11
CA LEU A 502 -10.79 -22.68 -37.66
C LEU A 502 -12.11 -22.39 -38.38
N LYS A 503 -12.41 -21.11 -38.63
CA LYS A 503 -13.61 -20.70 -39.37
C LYS A 503 -13.59 -21.19 -40.81
N LYS A 504 -12.45 -21.02 -41.52
CA LYS A 504 -12.28 -21.54 -42.89
C LYS A 504 -12.45 -23.05 -42.94
N PHE A 505 -11.86 -23.77 -41.98
CA PHE A 505 -12.00 -25.22 -41.92
C PHE A 505 -13.47 -25.67 -41.75
N HIS A 506 -14.26 -24.95 -40.94
CA HIS A 506 -15.69 -25.23 -40.80
C HIS A 506 -16.49 -24.89 -42.05
N GLU A 507 -16.18 -23.77 -42.74
CA GLU A 507 -16.83 -23.39 -43.99
C GLU A 507 -16.56 -24.42 -45.09
N GLU A 508 -15.31 -24.88 -45.26
CA GLU A 508 -14.94 -25.93 -46.21
C GLU A 508 -15.63 -27.27 -45.92
N PHE A 509 -15.73 -27.68 -44.65
CA PHE A 509 -16.41 -28.92 -44.26
C PHE A 509 -17.93 -28.87 -44.51
N VAL A 510 -18.55 -27.70 -44.34
CA VAL A 510 -19.98 -27.50 -44.60
C VAL A 510 -20.27 -27.50 -46.11
N GLU A 511 -19.37 -26.95 -46.93
CA GLU A 511 -19.47 -27.01 -48.40
C GLU A 511 -19.28 -28.45 -48.92
N GLU A 512 -18.33 -29.21 -48.38
CA GLU A 512 -18.12 -30.63 -48.77
C GLU A 512 -19.25 -31.57 -48.32
N SER A 513 -19.96 -31.24 -47.23
CA SER A 513 -21.08 -32.06 -46.72
C SER A 513 -22.45 -31.69 -47.33
N GLN A 514 -22.50 -30.65 -48.15
CA GLN A 514 -23.67 -30.27 -48.97
C GLN A 514 -23.58 -30.73 -50.44
N HIS A 515 -22.46 -31.33 -50.82
CA HIS A 515 -22.26 -32.06 -52.07
C HIS A 515 -22.38 -33.58 -51.86
#